data_AF-A0A3A0A8F0-F1
#
_entry.id   AF-A0A3A0A8F0-F1
#
_cell.length_a   1.000
_cell.length_b   1.000
_cell.length_c   1.000
_cell.angle_alpha   90.00
_cell.angle_beta   90.00
_cell.angle_gamma   90.00
#
_symmetry.space_group_name_H-M   'P 1'
#
loop_
_entity.id
_entity.type
_entity.pdbx_description
1 polymer ?
#
loop_
_entity_poly.entity_id
_entity_poly.type
_entity_poly.pdbx_seq_one_letter_code
_entity_poly.pdbx_strand_id
1 'polypeptide(L)'
;MGAPSVILIWLAGDDTTVELALFELGADAIARKVEPRTLQEVTVRGQRGVWASGPYLVVLGSGAVEIRRLTAGEVLIWEEAGVTYRLETQTGLEEALRIAESLQPSLMR
;
A
#
# COMPACT_ATOMS: atom_id res chain seq x y z
N MET A 1 -12.31 16.86 6.40
CA MET A 1 -13.05 15.69 5.91
C MET A 1 -12.01 14.67 5.49
N GLY A 2 -12.05 13.44 5.98
CA GLY A 2 -11.04 12.44 5.63
C GLY A 2 -11.22 12.00 4.17
N ALA A 3 -10.14 11.94 3.39
CA ALA A 3 -10.20 11.33 2.06
C ALA A 3 -10.66 9.86 2.19
N PRO A 4 -11.46 9.36 1.24
CA PRO A 4 -11.86 7.97 1.26
C PRO A 4 -10.61 7.09 1.14
N SER A 5 -10.57 6.02 1.94
CA SER A 5 -9.49 5.04 1.94
C SER A 5 -10.10 3.66 1.95
N VAL A 6 -9.62 2.77 1.09
CA VAL A 6 -10.00 1.35 1.06
C VAL A 6 -8.80 0.53 1.49
N ILE A 7 -9.04 -0.48 2.34
CA ILE A 7 -8.04 -1.47 2.71
C ILE A 7 -8.64 -2.84 2.42
N LEU A 8 -7.97 -3.58 1.55
CA LEU A 8 -8.28 -4.97 1.23
C LEU A 8 -7.23 -5.85 1.90
N ILE A 9 -7.67 -6.86 2.63
CA ILE A 9 -6.80 -7.75 3.42
C ILE A 9 -7.09 -9.18 2.98
N TRP A 10 -6.03 -9.92 2.63
CA TRP A 10 -6.09 -11.35 2.39
C TRP A 10 -5.40 -12.06 3.54
N LEU A 11 -6.15 -12.97 4.16
CA LEU A 11 -5.70 -13.77 5.28
C LEU A 11 -5.22 -15.14 4.78
N ALA A 12 -4.22 -15.69 5.46
CA ALA A 12 -3.85 -17.09 5.31
C ALA A 12 -5.02 -17.98 5.76
N GLY A 13 -4.92 -19.29 5.49
CA GLY A 13 -5.94 -20.26 5.90
C GLY A 13 -6.15 -20.41 7.41
N ASP A 14 -5.41 -19.67 8.24
CA ASP A 14 -5.57 -19.59 9.70
C ASP A 14 -6.43 -18.39 10.16
N ASP A 15 -6.96 -17.59 9.23
CA ASP A 15 -7.80 -16.41 9.45
C ASP A 15 -7.21 -15.33 10.40
N THR A 16 -5.91 -15.38 10.68
CA THR A 16 -5.24 -14.47 11.61
C THR A 16 -3.95 -13.87 11.06
N THR A 17 -3.28 -14.59 10.17
CA THR A 17 -2.08 -14.13 9.49
C THR A 17 -2.49 -13.36 8.23
N VAL A 18 -2.04 -12.10 8.11
CA VAL A 18 -2.21 -11.33 6.87
C VAL A 18 -1.09 -11.68 5.90
N GLU A 19 -1.44 -12.22 4.74
CA GLU A 19 -0.48 -12.52 3.66
C GLU A 19 -0.26 -11.32 2.75
N LEU A 20 -1.35 -10.60 2.46
CA LEU A 20 -1.38 -9.47 1.54
C LEU A 20 -2.30 -8.39 2.07
N ALA A 21 -1.87 -7.14 1.97
CA ALA A 21 -2.76 -6.00 2.17
C ALA A 21 -2.58 -4.98 1.05
N LEU A 22 -3.69 -4.51 0.48
CA LEU A 22 -3.72 -3.42 -0.49
C LEU A 22 -4.42 -2.22 0.13
N PHE A 23 -3.75 -1.09 0.12
CA PHE A 23 -4.29 0.20 0.54
C PHE A 23 -4.49 1.08 -0.69
N GLU A 24 -5.67 1.67 -0.80
CA GLU A 24 -6.00 2.70 -1.78
C GLU A 24 -6.30 3.98 -1.02
N LEU A 25 -5.41 4.96 -1.15
CA LEU A 25 -5.42 6.19 -0.36
C LEU A 25 -5.68 7.38 -1.28
N GLY A 26 -6.78 8.09 -1.08
CA GLY A 26 -7.05 9.33 -1.80
C GLY A 26 -6.08 10.47 -1.44
N ALA A 27 -6.04 11.52 -2.25
CA ALA A 27 -5.06 12.62 -2.16
C ALA A 27 -4.94 13.31 -0.78
N ASP A 28 -6.00 13.35 0.04
CA ASP A 28 -5.95 13.93 1.40
C ASP A 28 -5.73 12.89 2.51
N ALA A 29 -5.43 11.63 2.18
CA ALA A 29 -5.01 10.64 3.16
C ALA A 29 -3.59 11.02 3.60
N ILE A 30 -3.51 11.72 4.72
CA ILE A 30 -2.28 12.27 5.28
C ILE A 30 -1.38 11.10 5.73
N ALA A 31 -0.66 10.46 4.81
CA ALA A 31 0.48 9.61 5.13
C ALA A 31 1.65 10.50 5.60
N ARG A 32 1.51 11.08 6.80
CA ARG A 32 2.54 11.97 7.37
C ARG A 32 3.78 11.16 7.74
N LYS A 33 4.78 11.22 6.84
CA LYS A 33 6.23 11.17 7.09
C LYS A 33 6.71 10.09 8.07
N VAL A 34 6.66 8.83 7.65
CA VAL A 34 7.82 7.94 7.76
C VAL A 34 7.99 7.35 6.37
N GLU A 35 8.94 7.89 5.61
CA GLU A 35 9.29 7.35 4.31
C GLU A 35 9.91 5.96 4.53
N PRO A 36 9.38 4.92 3.89
CA PRO A 36 10.00 3.61 3.95
C PRO A 36 11.38 3.68 3.32
N ARG A 37 12.31 2.81 3.75
CA ARG A 37 13.61 2.72 3.10
C ARG A 37 13.38 2.16 1.70
N THR A 38 13.48 3.02 0.70
CA THR A 38 13.46 2.60 -0.71
C THR A 38 14.60 1.61 -0.93
N LEU A 39 14.21 0.39 -1.33
CA LEU A 39 15.12 -0.65 -1.75
C LEU A 39 15.39 -0.52 -3.25
N GLN A 40 14.35 -0.22 -4.03
CA GLN A 40 14.45 -0.14 -5.49
C GLN A 40 13.35 0.77 -6.07
N GLU A 41 13.70 1.57 -7.08
CA GLU A 41 12.72 2.25 -7.93
C GLU A 41 12.18 1.30 -8.99
N VAL A 42 10.87 1.34 -9.23
CA VAL A 42 10.17 0.44 -10.13
C VAL A 42 9.15 1.18 -10.98
N THR A 43 8.56 0.48 -11.94
CA THR A 43 7.48 1.00 -12.76
C THR A 43 6.30 0.04 -12.67
N VAL A 44 5.11 0.57 -12.44
CA VAL A 44 3.84 -0.17 -12.48
C VAL A 44 3.02 0.41 -13.61
N ARG A 45 2.87 -0.33 -14.72
CA ARG A 45 2.14 0.15 -15.92
C ARG A 45 2.56 1.55 -16.41
N GLY A 46 3.85 1.85 -16.36
CA GLY A 46 4.40 3.15 -16.76
C GLY A 46 4.37 4.22 -15.66
N GLN A 47 3.69 3.98 -14.53
CA GLN A 47 3.71 4.87 -13.37
C GLN A 47 4.95 4.59 -12.51
N ARG A 48 5.55 5.66 -11.98
CA ARG A 48 6.68 5.54 -11.06
C ARG A 48 6.21 4.93 -9.75
N GLY A 49 6.94 3.93 -9.28
CA GLY A 49 6.73 3.32 -7.97
C GLY A 49 8.03 3.10 -7.22
N VAL A 50 7.91 2.73 -5.96
CA VAL A 50 9.02 2.34 -5.09
C VAL A 50 8.72 1.01 -4.43
N TRP A 51 9.71 0.14 -4.43
CA TRP A 51 9.78 -1.03 -3.58
C TRP A 51 10.56 -0.68 -2.33
N ALA A 52 9.98 -0.90 -1.16
CA ALA A 52 10.55 -0.40 0.08
C ALA A 52 10.41 -1.38 1.25
N SER A 53 11.24 -1.20 2.28
CA SER A 53 11.21 -1.93 3.54
C SER A 53 11.14 -0.99 4.76
N GLY A 54 10.59 -1.47 5.88
CA GLY A 54 10.59 -0.77 7.17
C GLY A 54 9.21 -0.62 7.81
N PRO A 55 9.11 0.04 8.97
CA PRO A 55 7.83 0.35 9.58
C PRO A 55 7.13 1.44 8.76
N TYR A 56 5.91 1.16 8.31
CA TYR A 56 5.12 2.12 7.55
C TYR A 56 4.02 2.72 8.40
N LEU A 57 3.89 4.05 8.35
CA LEU A 57 2.76 4.74 8.95
C LEU A 57 1.61 4.78 7.93
N VAL A 58 0.50 4.11 8.24
CA VAL A 58 -0.79 4.37 7.60
C VAL A 58 -1.61 5.19 8.58
N VAL A 59 -1.93 6.43 8.24
CA VAL A 59 -2.78 7.30 9.07
C VAL A 59 -4.15 7.37 8.42
N LEU A 60 -5.16 6.84 9.11
CA LEU A 60 -6.55 6.91 8.67
C LEU A 60 -7.28 7.96 9.52
N GLY A 61 -7.75 9.05 8.91
CA GLY A 61 -8.71 9.96 9.54
C GLY A 61 -8.23 10.77 10.76
N SER A 62 -9.19 11.43 11.44
CA SER A 62 -9.06 12.66 12.24
C SER A 62 -8.33 12.56 13.59
N GLY A 63 -7.16 11.92 13.64
CA GLY A 63 -6.21 12.10 14.75
C GLY A 63 -5.90 10.85 15.59
N ALA A 64 -6.49 9.70 15.27
CA ALA A 64 -6.02 8.43 15.81
C ALA A 64 -4.94 7.88 14.85
N VAL A 65 -3.67 8.07 15.22
CA VAL A 65 -2.55 7.43 14.51
C VAL A 65 -2.48 5.98 14.97
N GLU A 66 -3.00 5.04 14.19
CA GLU A 66 -2.80 3.62 14.44
C GLU A 66 -1.60 3.12 13.64
N ILE A 67 -0.48 2.91 14.34
CA ILE A 67 0.77 2.41 13.74
C ILE A 67 0.64 0.89 13.60
N ARG A 68 0.29 0.40 12.42
CA ARG A 68 0.27 -1.06 12.18
C ARG A 68 0.80 -1.41 10.81
N ARG A 69 1.86 -2.22 10.81
CA ARG A 69 2.24 -3.05 9.68
C ARG A 69 1.27 -4.22 9.65
N LEU A 70 0.58 -4.45 8.53
CA LEU A 70 -0.33 -5.60 8.44
C LEU A 70 0.45 -6.88 8.14
N THR A 71 1.53 -6.78 7.37
CA THR A 71 2.41 -7.93 7.05
C THR A 71 3.84 -7.69 7.52
N ALA A 72 4.62 -8.73 7.81
CA ALA A 72 6.05 -8.57 8.12
C ALA A 72 6.94 -8.32 6.88
N GLY A 73 6.36 -8.07 5.70
CA GLY A 73 7.07 -7.99 4.41
C GLY A 73 7.20 -6.58 3.83
N GLU A 74 7.79 -6.50 2.64
CA GLU A 74 8.03 -5.26 1.91
C GLU A 74 6.73 -4.61 1.40
N VAL A 75 6.85 -3.39 0.90
CA VAL A 75 5.73 -2.65 0.30
C VAL A 75 6.09 -2.16 -1.10
N LEU A 76 5.18 -2.36 -2.03
CA LEU A 76 5.17 -1.69 -3.33
C LEU A 76 4.25 -0.47 -3.22
N ILE A 77 4.77 0.72 -3.51
CA ILE A 77 4.02 1.98 -3.46
C ILE A 77 4.08 2.62 -4.83
N TRP A 78 2.92 3.00 -5.38
CA TRP A 78 2.83 3.77 -6.62
C TRP A 78 1.62 4.69 -6.57
N GLU A 79 1.59 5.67 -7.46
CA GLU A 79 0.46 6.56 -7.61
C GLU A 79 -0.14 6.41 -9.00
N GLU A 80 -1.47 6.35 -9.08
CA GLU A 80 -2.20 6.38 -10.34
C GLU A 80 -3.53 7.10 -10.14
N ALA A 81 -3.84 8.05 -11.04
CA ALA A 81 -5.09 8.82 -11.02
C ALA A 81 -5.42 9.53 -9.68
N GLY A 82 -4.39 10.00 -8.95
CA GLY A 82 -4.56 10.70 -7.67
C GLY A 82 -4.83 9.77 -6.47
N VAL A 83 -4.68 8.46 -6.67
CA VAL A 83 -4.72 7.45 -5.61
C VAL A 83 -3.31 6.93 -5.37
N THR A 84 -2.88 6.97 -4.11
CA THR A 84 -1.67 6.27 -3.67
C THR A 84 -2.04 4.83 -3.33
N TYR A 85 -1.45 3.89 -4.06
CA TYR A 85 -1.56 2.47 -3.77
C TYR A 85 -0.39 2.01 -2.91
N ARG A 86 -0.67 1.12 -1.96
CA ARG A 86 0.36 0.43 -1.17
C ARG A 86 0.02 -1.04 -1.10
N LEU A 87 0.88 -1.90 -1.64
CA LEU A 87 0.74 -3.35 -1.56
C LEU A 87 1.79 -3.90 -0.59
N GLU A 88 1.35 -4.29 0.61
CA GLU A 88 2.18 -4.94 1.62
C GLU A 88 2.14 -6.45 1.44
N THR A 89 3.29 -7.09 1.27
CA THR A 89 3.37 -8.53 0.95
C THR A 89 4.69 -9.16 1.41
N GLN A 90 4.70 -10.48 1.60
CA GLN A 90 5.91 -11.28 1.82
C GLN A 90 6.42 -12.01 0.58
N THR A 91 5.72 -11.91 -0.55
CA THR A 91 6.00 -12.70 -1.77
C THR A 91 7.17 -12.17 -2.62
N GLY A 92 7.71 -11.00 -2.29
CA GLY A 92 8.79 -10.35 -3.03
C GLY A 92 8.31 -9.48 -4.21
N LEU A 93 9.28 -8.79 -4.84
CA LEU A 93 9.00 -7.73 -5.82
C LEU A 93 8.29 -8.21 -7.09
N GLU A 94 8.72 -9.32 -7.69
CA GLU A 94 8.16 -9.78 -8.96
C GLU A 94 6.66 -10.07 -8.84
N GLU A 95 6.26 -10.76 -7.77
CA GLU A 95 4.85 -11.04 -7.51
C GLU A 95 4.07 -9.77 -7.15
N ALA A 96 4.68 -8.87 -6.36
CA ALA A 96 4.06 -7.59 -6.04
C ALA A 96 3.75 -6.78 -7.30
N LEU A 97 4.67 -6.77 -8.28
CA LEU A 97 4.44 -6.12 -9.58
C LEU A 97 3.33 -6.81 -10.36
N ARG A 98 3.31 -8.15 -10.44
CA ARG A 98 2.23 -8.89 -11.12
C ARG A 98 0.86 -8.55 -10.55
N ILE A 99 0.73 -8.51 -9.22
CA ILE A 99 -0.50 -8.13 -8.54
C ILE A 99 -0.87 -6.68 -8.88
N ALA A 100 0.06 -5.74 -8.70
CA ALA A 100 -0.19 -4.32 -8.98
C ALA A 100 -0.60 -4.07 -10.44
N GLU A 101 0.07 -4.75 -11.38
CA GLU A 101 -0.23 -4.70 -12.80
C GLU A 101 -1.51 -5.46 -13.19
N SER A 102 -2.15 -6.18 -12.26
CA SER A 102 -3.46 -6.82 -12.48
C SER A 102 -4.63 -5.94 -12.02
N LEU A 103 -4.38 -4.98 -11.13
CA LEU A 103 -5.42 -4.12 -10.57
C LEU A 103 -6.03 -3.23 -11.64
N GLN A 104 -7.35 -3.04 -11.63
CA GLN A 104 -7.95 -1.99 -12.45
C GLN A 104 -7.83 -0.66 -11.71
N PRO A 105 -7.47 0.44 -12.39
CA PRO A 105 -7.37 1.74 -11.73
C PRO A 105 -8.71 2.11 -11.08
N SER A 106 -8.66 2.34 -9.77
CA SER A 106 -9.84 2.71 -8.99
C SER A 106 -10.27 4.13 -9.34
N LEU A 107 -11.48 4.28 -9.90
CA LEU A 107 -12.17 5.57 -10.00
C LEU A 107 -12.82 5.87 -8.64
N MET A 108 -12.02 6.12 -7.60
CA MET A 108 -12.55 6.70 -6.36
C MET A 108 -13.00 8.13 -6.68
N ARG A 109 -14.28 8.29 -7.04
CA ARG A 109 -14.95 9.58 -7.26
C ARG A 109 -15.61 10.08 -5.99
#